data_AF-A0A497V0M1-F1
#
_entry.id   AF-A0A497V0M1-F1
#
_cell.length_a   1.000
_cell.length_b   1.000
_cell.length_c   1.000
_cell.angle_alpha   90.00
_cell.angle_beta   90.00
_cell.angle_gamma   90.00
#
_symmetry.space_group_name_H-M   'P 1'
#
loop_
_entity.id
_entity.type
_entity.pdbx_description
1 polymer ?
#
loop_
_entity_poly.entity_id
_entity_poly.type
_entity_poly.pdbx_seq_one_letter_code
_entity_poly.pdbx_strand_id
1 'polypeptide(L)' 'MKPHTTNYTNTLIEVAEDCPVSQAQIPPEKKQKTLANLQYEKIIRACLNFRRKFC' A
#
# COMPACT_ATOMS: atom_id res chain seq x y z
N MET A 1 -10.87 -5.62 27.96
CA MET A 1 -11.21 -4.48 27.07
C MET A 1 -11.04 -4.94 25.63
N LYS A 2 -12.07 -4.80 24.79
CA LYS A 2 -11.89 -5.06 23.35
C LYS A 2 -11.14 -3.85 22.75
N PRO A 3 -10.03 -4.06 22.00
CA PRO A 3 -9.36 -2.95 21.34
C PRO A 3 -10.29 -2.40 20.26
N HIS A 4 -10.83 -1.20 20.46
CA HIS A 4 -11.47 -0.45 19.39
C HIS A 4 -10.34 0.12 18.52
N THR A 5 -10.11 -0.53 17.38
CA THR A 5 -9.13 -0.06 16.39
C THR A 5 -9.88 0.33 15.12
N THR A 6 -9.55 1.50 14.59
CA THR A 6 -10.00 1.98 13.26
C THR A 6 -9.14 1.43 12.13
N ASN A 7 -8.14 0.59 12.46
CA ASN A 7 -7.26 0.00 11.46
C ASN A 7 -7.94 -1.19 10.80
N TYR A 8 -8.13 -1.08 9.48
CA TYR A 8 -8.59 -2.16 8.62
C TYR A 8 -7.48 -3.20 8.49
N THR A 9 -7.72 -4.41 9.01
CA THR A 9 -6.70 -5.48 9.06
C THR A 9 -6.90 -6.56 8.00
N ASN A 10 -8.10 -6.70 7.43
CA ASN A 10 -8.46 -7.79 6.51
C ASN A 10 -9.30 -7.34 5.30
N THR A 11 -9.33 -6.04 5.01
CA THR A 11 -10.17 -5.49 3.93
C THR A 11 -9.30 -4.68 2.99
N LEU A 12 -9.39 -4.96 1.68
CA LEU A 12 -8.82 -4.10 0.67
C LEU A 12 -9.61 -2.78 0.67
N ILE A 13 -8.90 -1.65 0.69
CA ILE A 13 -9.52 -0.33 0.65
C ILE A 13 -9.83 -0.04 -0.83
N GLU A 14 -11.10 -0.12 -1.17
CA GLU A 14 -11.59 0.31 -2.48
C GLU A 14 -11.52 1.84 -2.58
N VAL A 15 -11.26 2.34 -3.78
CA VAL A 15 -11.24 3.78 -4.03
C VAL A 15 -12.68 4.30 -4.00
N ALA A 16 -12.95 5.33 -3.20
CA ALA A 16 -14.27 5.94 -3.13
C ALA A 16 -14.66 6.58 -4.48
N GLU A 17 -15.95 6.57 -4.82
CA GLU A 17 -16.46 7.10 -6.10
C GLU A 17 -16.18 8.60 -6.31
N ASP A 18 -16.04 9.36 -5.21
CA ASP A 18 -15.75 10.78 -5.18
C ASP A 18 -14.24 11.09 -5.18
N CYS A 19 -13.39 10.07 -5.27
CA CYS A 19 -11.94 10.28 -5.30
C CYS A 19 -11.54 10.94 -6.63
N PRO A 20 -10.91 12.13 -6.61
CA PRO A 20 -10.52 12.82 -7.84
C PRO A 20 -9.32 12.15 -8.56
N VAL A 21 -8.76 11.10 -7.96
CA VAL A 21 -7.52 10.46 -8.40
C VAL A 21 -7.83 9.05 -8.91
N SER A 22 -7.61 8.84 -10.21
CA SER A 22 -7.81 7.55 -10.88
C SER A 22 -6.55 6.66 -10.90
N GLN A 23 -5.39 7.21 -10.55
CA GLN A 23 -4.11 6.51 -10.60
C GLN A 23 -3.23 6.85 -9.39
N ALA A 24 -2.59 5.84 -8.82
CA ALA A 24 -1.63 6.03 -7.75
C ALA A 24 -0.29 6.57 -8.27
N GLN A 25 0.35 7.45 -7.51
CA GLN A 25 1.68 7.96 -7.81
C GLN A 25 2.74 7.31 -6.90
N ILE A 26 3.93 7.07 -7.44
CA ILE A 26 5.09 6.58 -6.68
C ILE A 26 5.44 7.63 -5.62
N PRO A 27 5.62 7.24 -4.33
CA PRO A 27 5.95 8.20 -3.29
C PRO A 27 7.32 8.82 -3.56
N PRO A 28 7.48 10.14 -3.41
CA PRO A 28 8.76 10.81 -3.63
C PRO A 28 9.81 10.32 -2.64
N GLU A 29 11.06 10.20 -3.09
CA GLU A 29 12.19 9.81 -2.24
C GLU A 29 12.69 11.02 -1.44
N LYS A 30 12.61 10.92 -0.12
CA LYS A 30 13.20 11.88 0.82
C LYS A 30 14.49 11.29 1.40
N LYS A 31 15.40 12.14 1.90
CA LYS A 31 16.67 11.71 2.56
C LYS A 31 16.45 10.68 3.66
N GLN A 32 15.35 10.79 4.39
CA GLN A 32 14.88 9.77 5.33
C GLN A 32 13.70 9.02 4.72
N LYS A 33 13.75 7.68 4.78
CA LYS A 33 12.66 6.84 4.30
C LYS A 33 11.39 7.12 5.10
N THR A 34 10.33 7.50 4.39
CA THR A 34 9.02 7.66 5.02
C THR A 34 8.34 6.31 5.16
N LEU A 35 7.32 6.22 6.01
CA LEU A 35 6.46 5.04 6.10
C LEU A 35 5.86 4.67 4.73
N ALA A 36 5.52 5.66 3.91
CA ALA A 36 5.00 5.43 2.56
C ALA A 36 6.05 4.74 1.65
N ASN A 37 7.32 5.15 1.72
CA ASN A 37 8.39 4.47 0.97
C ASN A 37 8.57 3.02 1.44
N LEU A 38 8.54 2.77 2.76
CA LEU A 38 8.67 1.42 3.31
C LEU A 38 7.51 0.50 2.90
N GLN A 39 6.28 1.02 2.86
CA GLN A 39 5.10 0.29 2.39
C GLN A 39 5.20 0.01 0.89
N TYR A 40 5.57 1.00 0.08
CA TYR A 40 5.78 0.86 -1.35
C TYR A 40 6.83 -0.22 -1.68
N GLU A 41 7.96 -0.22 -0.98
CA GLU A 41 9.00 -1.25 -1.13
C GLU A 41 8.48 -2.66 -0.85
N LYS A 42 7.63 -2.83 0.18
CA LYS A 42 7.03 -4.13 0.50
C LYS A 42 6.07 -4.60 -0.58
N ILE A 43 5.21 -3.72 -1.07
CA ILE A 43 4.22 -4.04 -2.12
C ILE A 43 4.93 -4.44 -3.42
N ILE A 44 5.96 -3.69 -3.83
CA ILE A 44 6.74 -4.03 -5.02
C ILE A 44 7.45 -5.37 -4.87
N ARG A 45 8.12 -5.61 -3.74
CA ARG A 45 8.80 -6.89 -3.50
C ARG A 45 7.80 -8.06 -3.51
N ALA A 46 6.64 -7.91 -2.86
CA ALA A 46 5.60 -8.93 -2.85
C ALA A 46 5.06 -9.21 -4.27
N CYS A 47 4.80 -8.16 -5.05
CA CYS A 47 4.29 -8.28 -6.42
C CYS A 47 5.33 -8.91 -7.37
N LEU A 48 6.60 -8.53 -7.27
CA LEU A 48 7.70 -9.14 -8.04
C LEU A 48 7.89 -10.62 -7.69
N ASN A 49 7.73 -10.98 -6.40
CA ASN A 49 7.79 -12.37 -5.96
C ASN A 49 6.59 -13.19 -6.47
N PHE A 50 5.41 -12.57 -6.56
CA PHE A 50 4.24 -13.20 -7.17
C PHE A 50 4.49 -13.48 -8.65
N ARG A 51 5.04 -12.51 -9.38
CA ARG A 51 5.38 -12.67 -10.80
C ARG A 51 6.43 -13.76 -11.06
N ARG A 52 7.34 -14.00 -10.12
CA ARG A 52 8.34 -15.08 -10.18
C ARG A 52 7.79 -16.48 -9.88
N LYS A 53 6.66 -16.59 -9.19
CA LYS A 53 6.02 -17.89 -8.87
C LYS A 53 5.13 -18.43 -9.99
N PHE A 54 4.81 -17.61 -10.99
CA PHE A 54 3.93 -17.94 -12.11
C PHE A 54 4.64 -17.89 -13.47
N CYS A 55 5.98 -17.92 -13.48
CA CYS A 55 6.81 -18.09 -14.67
C CYS A 55 7.57 -19.41 -14.60
#